data_AF-M5RQ75-F1
#
_entry.id   AF-M5RQ75-F1
#
_cell.length_a   1.000
_cell.length_b   1.000
_cell.length_c   1.000
_cell.angle_alpha   90.00
_cell.angle_beta   90.00
_cell.angle_gamma   90.00
#
_symmetry.space_group_name_H-M   'P 1'
#
loop_
_entity.id
_entity.type
_entity.pdbx_description
1 polymer ?
#
loop_
_entity_poly.entity_id
_entity_poly.type
_entity_poly.pdbx_seq_one_letter_code
_entity_poly.pdbx_strand_id
1 'polypeptide(L)'
;MTCQKKLSLLSIAFVFFCGGSAIDYVALADDQITPQQRRFFEKEVRPLLSEQCYKCHSEKSTKGGLRVDSRSSLLMGGESGSAIEPGDADASVLMEAVRYETFEMPPSKKLSDEQIAILDKWIEMGAPWPGDHGDVVPRPESKSFSDEELNWWAFRPLNGPTPPTQLDHPEWCRNEIDQFIAAELDHQQLVPAPEADRATLLR
;
A
#
# COMPACT_ATOMS: atom_id res chain seq x y z
N MET A 1 -5.46 19.16 85.97
CA MET A 1 -6.67 19.82 86.51
C MET A 1 -7.05 20.94 85.56
N THR A 2 -8.17 20.73 84.86
CA THR A 2 -9.17 21.70 84.36
C THR A 2 -8.74 23.07 83.79
N CYS A 3 -9.03 23.33 82.50
CA CYS A 3 -9.62 24.57 81.94
C CYS A 3 -9.77 24.41 80.40
N GLN A 4 -10.88 23.96 79.79
CA GLN A 4 -12.16 24.61 79.45
C GLN A 4 -12.09 25.99 78.75
N LYS A 5 -12.62 25.99 77.50
CA LYS A 5 -13.23 27.08 76.69
C LYS A 5 -12.22 27.96 75.93
N LYS A 6 -12.38 28.26 74.63
CA LYS A 6 -13.60 28.70 73.94
C LYS A 6 -13.62 28.36 72.44
N LEU A 7 -14.85 28.10 71.99
CA LEU A 7 -15.33 27.87 70.64
C LEU A 7 -15.33 29.20 69.87
N SER A 8 -14.70 29.26 68.69
CA SER A 8 -14.91 30.34 67.72
C SER A 8 -15.28 29.71 66.39
N LEU A 9 -16.52 29.96 65.97
CA LEU A 9 -17.05 29.56 64.67
C LEU A 9 -16.30 30.33 63.57
N LEU A 10 -15.60 29.61 62.70
CA LEU A 10 -15.26 30.09 61.36
C LEU A 10 -16.24 29.45 60.38
N SER A 11 -17.08 30.29 59.80
CA SER A 11 -17.96 29.94 58.68
C SER A 11 -17.13 29.45 57.50
N ILE A 12 -17.25 28.16 57.17
CA ILE A 12 -16.72 27.58 55.94
C ILE A 12 -17.64 28.03 54.80
N ALA A 13 -17.23 29.05 54.07
CA ALA A 13 -17.83 29.37 52.78
C ALA A 13 -17.38 28.29 51.77
N PHE A 14 -18.23 27.29 51.56
CA PHE A 14 -18.04 26.27 50.53
C PHE A 14 -18.33 26.92 49.17
N VAL A 15 -17.29 27.50 48.55
CA VAL A 15 -17.36 27.97 47.16
C VAL A 15 -17.40 26.72 46.28
N PHE A 16 -18.60 26.34 45.85
CA PHE A 16 -18.82 25.38 44.78
C PHE A 16 -18.29 25.98 43.47
N PHE A 17 -16.99 25.81 43.21
CA PHE A 17 -16.43 26.06 41.89
C PHE A 17 -16.75 24.85 41.03
N CYS A 18 -17.94 24.85 40.42
CA CYS A 18 -18.25 24.01 39.25
C CYS A 18 -17.43 24.52 38.06
N GLY A 19 -16.12 24.28 38.09
CA GLY A 19 -15.27 24.37 36.91
C GLY A 19 -15.53 23.13 36.05
N GLY A 20 -16.62 23.17 35.28
CA GLY A 20 -16.85 22.18 34.24
C GLY A 20 -15.70 22.26 33.24
N SER A 21 -14.86 21.24 33.22
CA SER A 21 -13.96 21.02 32.10
C SER A 21 -14.83 20.82 30.86
N ALA A 22 -14.89 21.85 30.02
CA ALA A 22 -15.31 21.69 28.64
C ALA A 22 -14.27 20.77 27.99
N ILE A 23 -14.58 19.47 27.98
CA ILE A 23 -13.97 18.56 27.02
C ILE A 23 -14.61 18.98 25.71
N ASP A 24 -13.91 19.83 24.96
CA ASP A 24 -14.21 20.08 23.57
C ASP A 24 -14.12 18.73 22.86
N TYR A 25 -15.28 18.10 22.68
CA TYR A 25 -15.47 17.00 21.78
C TYR A 25 -15.16 17.54 20.38
N VAL A 26 -13.92 17.34 19.94
CA VAL A 26 -13.55 17.51 18.53
C VAL A 26 -14.41 16.54 17.74
N ALA A 27 -15.47 17.07 17.14
CA ALA A 27 -16.32 16.36 16.20
C ALA A 27 -15.44 15.91 15.03
N LEU A 28 -15.30 14.59 14.87
CA LEU A 28 -14.52 13.97 13.81
C LEU A 28 -15.22 14.23 12.45
N ALA A 29 -14.60 15.11 11.66
CA ALA A 29 -14.40 15.03 10.21
C ALA A 29 -15.57 14.83 9.20
N ASP A 30 -16.85 14.87 9.58
CA ASP A 30 -17.97 14.86 8.61
C ASP A 30 -18.47 16.28 8.23
N ASP A 31 -17.95 17.32 8.89
CA ASP A 31 -18.48 18.70 8.83
C ASP A 31 -17.74 19.65 7.86
N GLN A 32 -17.03 19.13 6.85
CA GLN A 32 -16.12 19.95 6.01
C GLN A 32 -16.47 20.02 4.50
N ILE A 33 -17.56 19.38 4.03
CA ILE A 33 -17.99 19.49 2.63
C ILE A 33 -19.06 20.58 2.47
N THR A 34 -18.75 21.62 1.70
CA THR A 34 -19.69 22.70 1.41
C THR A 34 -20.88 22.22 0.55
N PRO A 35 -22.06 22.87 0.64
CA PRO A 35 -23.19 22.56 -0.24
C PRO A 35 -22.87 22.65 -1.73
N GLN A 36 -21.94 23.54 -2.12
CA GLN A 36 -21.49 23.68 -3.50
C GLN A 36 -20.65 22.49 -3.94
N GLN A 37 -19.66 22.07 -3.14
CA GLN A 37 -18.86 20.88 -3.42
C GLN A 37 -19.74 19.63 -3.53
N ARG A 38 -20.71 19.46 -2.62
CA ARG A 38 -21.68 18.35 -2.69
C ARG A 38 -22.45 18.35 -4.00
N ARG A 39 -23.00 19.49 -4.39
CA ARG A 39 -23.75 19.61 -5.65
C ARG A 39 -22.89 19.32 -6.87
N PHE A 40 -21.66 19.84 -6.88
CA PHE A 40 -20.72 19.60 -7.98
C PHE A 40 -20.37 18.11 -8.09
N PHE A 41 -20.06 17.47 -6.97
CA PHE A 41 -19.76 16.06 -6.95
C PHE A 41 -20.94 15.21 -7.46
N GLU A 42 -22.14 15.42 -6.91
CA GLU A 42 -23.31 14.61 -7.27
C GLU A 42 -23.78 14.82 -8.71
N LYS A 43 -23.56 16.02 -9.28
CA LYS A 43 -24.05 16.34 -10.64
C LYS A 43 -23.02 16.12 -11.74
N GLU A 44 -21.74 16.38 -11.47
CA GLU A 44 -20.70 16.39 -12.48
C GLU A 44 -19.77 15.17 -12.32
N VAL A 45 -19.28 14.93 -11.09
CA VAL A 45 -18.22 13.94 -10.85
C VAL A 45 -18.76 12.52 -10.76
N ARG A 46 -19.80 12.29 -9.94
CA ARG A 46 -20.35 10.94 -9.72
C ARG A 46 -20.88 10.32 -11.02
N PRO A 47 -21.64 11.03 -11.88
CA PRO A 47 -22.05 10.49 -13.17
C PRO A 47 -20.84 10.15 -14.06
N LEU A 48 -19.86 11.05 -14.14
CA LEU A 48 -18.64 10.85 -14.93
C LEU A 48 -17.88 9.59 -14.52
N LEU A 49 -17.61 9.40 -13.22
CA LEU A 49 -16.95 8.20 -12.69
C LEU A 49 -17.76 6.93 -12.99
N SER A 50 -19.09 7.00 -12.82
CA SER A 50 -19.96 5.86 -13.06
C SER A 50 -20.02 5.43 -14.52
N GLU A 51 -20.01 6.38 -15.45
CA GLU A 51 -20.13 6.14 -16.88
C GLU A 51 -18.80 5.73 -17.52
N GLN A 52 -17.69 6.36 -17.10
CA GLN A 52 -16.40 6.23 -17.76
C GLN A 52 -15.42 5.29 -17.05
N CYS A 53 -15.57 5.11 -15.72
CA CYS A 53 -14.54 4.43 -14.92
C CYS A 53 -15.02 3.08 -14.33
N TYR A 54 -16.26 3.00 -13.83
CA TYR A 54 -16.73 1.84 -13.05
C TYR A 54 -16.73 0.52 -13.82
N LYS A 55 -16.85 0.56 -15.15
CA LYS A 55 -16.77 -0.64 -15.99
C LYS A 55 -15.46 -1.42 -15.80
N CYS A 56 -14.36 -0.74 -15.47
CA CYS A 56 -13.03 -1.33 -15.33
C CYS A 56 -12.42 -1.16 -13.93
N HIS A 57 -12.95 -0.25 -13.10
CA HIS A 57 -12.40 0.12 -11.78
C HIS A 57 -13.50 0.24 -10.70
N SER A 58 -14.29 -0.80 -10.51
CA SER A 58 -15.29 -0.95 -9.45
C SER A 58 -15.08 -2.26 -8.69
N GLU A 59 -15.89 -2.52 -7.66
CA GLU A 59 -15.92 -3.82 -6.97
C GLU A 59 -15.94 -5.04 -7.91
N LYS A 60 -16.63 -4.95 -9.06
CA LYS A 60 -16.76 -6.06 -10.01
C LYS A 60 -15.59 -6.20 -10.98
N SER A 61 -14.80 -5.15 -11.17
CA SER A 61 -13.67 -5.13 -12.09
C SER A 61 -12.63 -4.15 -11.59
N THR A 62 -11.44 -4.64 -11.26
CA THR A 62 -10.40 -3.88 -10.55
C THR A 62 -9.10 -3.88 -11.35
N LYS A 63 -9.14 -3.36 -12.59
CA LYS A 63 -7.95 -3.31 -13.45
C LYS A 63 -6.85 -2.48 -12.77
N GLY A 64 -5.61 -2.98 -12.82
CA GLY A 64 -4.45 -2.36 -12.16
C GLY A 64 -4.60 -2.27 -10.63
N GLY A 65 -5.44 -3.13 -10.03
CA GLY A 65 -5.74 -3.11 -8.60
C GLY A 65 -6.50 -1.86 -8.13
N LEU A 66 -7.00 -1.02 -9.06
CA LEU A 66 -7.60 0.27 -8.76
C LEU A 66 -9.13 0.17 -8.66
N ARG A 67 -9.68 0.86 -7.65
CA ARG A 67 -11.11 1.13 -7.49
C ARG A 67 -11.36 2.63 -7.43
N VAL A 68 -12.41 3.09 -8.11
CA VAL A 68 -12.80 4.52 -8.20
C VAL A 68 -14.20 4.78 -7.65
N ASP A 69 -14.82 3.79 -7.04
CA ASP A 69 -16.19 3.81 -6.52
C ASP A 69 -16.28 4.22 -5.03
N SER A 70 -15.14 4.46 -4.38
CA SER A 70 -15.04 5.12 -3.08
C SER A 70 -13.85 6.07 -3.03
N ARG A 71 -13.97 7.12 -2.21
CA ARG A 71 -12.85 8.05 -1.96
C ARG A 71 -11.66 7.35 -1.31
N SER A 72 -11.92 6.50 -0.31
CA SER A 72 -10.88 5.70 0.35
C SER A 72 -10.08 4.84 -0.63
N SER A 73 -10.73 4.25 -1.64
CA SER A 73 -10.06 3.47 -2.68
C SER A 73 -9.19 4.32 -3.60
N LEU A 74 -9.64 5.53 -3.95
CA LEU A 74 -8.86 6.44 -4.79
C LEU A 74 -7.59 6.93 -4.07
N LEU A 75 -7.70 7.22 -2.78
CA LEU A 75 -6.55 7.61 -1.95
C LEU A 75 -5.58 6.44 -1.74
N MET A 76 -6.10 5.22 -1.57
CA MET A 76 -5.26 4.02 -1.48
C MET A 76 -4.59 3.69 -2.81
N GLY A 77 -5.28 3.98 -3.91
CA GLY A 77 -4.83 3.77 -5.27
C GLY A 77 -4.60 2.31 -5.66
N GLY A 78 -3.93 2.12 -6.79
CA GLY A 78 -3.71 0.81 -7.41
C GLY A 78 -2.27 0.31 -7.33
N GLU A 79 -1.88 -0.50 -8.30
CA GLU A 79 -0.50 -0.99 -8.48
C GLU A 79 0.49 0.17 -8.75
N SER A 80 0.02 1.26 -9.35
CA SER A 80 0.81 2.47 -9.63
C SER A 80 0.92 3.44 -8.44
N GLY A 81 0.40 3.09 -7.26
CA GLY A 81 0.34 3.98 -6.09
C GLY A 81 -1.00 4.72 -5.97
N SER A 82 -1.02 5.77 -5.14
CA SER A 82 -2.18 6.65 -4.90
C SER A 82 -2.75 7.17 -6.22
N ALA A 83 -4.07 7.11 -6.40
CA ALA A 83 -4.68 7.55 -7.65
C ALA A 83 -4.91 9.06 -7.66
N ILE A 84 -5.20 9.67 -6.51
CA ILE A 84 -5.47 11.09 -6.37
C ILE A 84 -4.73 11.66 -5.17
N GLU A 85 -4.21 12.87 -5.33
CA GLU A 85 -3.64 13.71 -4.28
C GLU A 85 -4.60 14.89 -4.06
N PRO A 86 -5.43 14.87 -3.00
CA PRO A 86 -6.40 15.93 -2.75
C PRO A 86 -5.75 17.31 -2.67
N GLY A 87 -6.18 18.22 -3.55
CA GLY A 87 -5.65 19.58 -3.64
C GLY A 87 -4.47 19.75 -4.62
N ASP A 88 -4.06 18.69 -5.31
CA ASP A 88 -3.01 18.73 -6.34
C ASP A 88 -3.36 17.78 -7.50
N ALA A 89 -4.04 18.32 -8.51
CA ALA A 89 -4.43 17.55 -9.69
C ALA A 89 -3.21 17.12 -10.52
N ASP A 90 -2.15 17.92 -10.56
CA ASP A 90 -0.96 17.61 -11.36
C ASP A 90 -0.08 16.53 -10.72
N ALA A 91 -0.09 16.40 -9.39
CA ALA A 91 0.54 15.29 -8.68
C ALA A 91 -0.29 13.99 -8.70
N SER A 92 -1.52 14.03 -9.23
CA SER A 92 -2.44 12.90 -9.21
C SER A 92 -2.24 11.97 -10.42
N VAL A 93 -1.88 10.71 -10.15
CA VAL A 93 -1.69 9.67 -11.17
C VAL A 93 -2.93 9.46 -12.05
N LEU A 94 -4.14 9.61 -11.50
CA LEU A 94 -5.39 9.56 -12.27
C LEU A 94 -5.41 10.62 -13.37
N MET A 95 -4.89 11.82 -13.11
CA MET A 95 -4.87 12.92 -14.07
C MET A 95 -3.88 12.69 -15.19
N GLU A 96 -2.67 12.21 -14.90
CA GLU A 96 -1.71 11.79 -15.92
C GLU A 96 -2.35 10.74 -16.88
N ALA A 97 -3.11 9.80 -16.30
CA ALA A 97 -3.76 8.73 -17.03
C ALA A 97 -4.87 9.22 -17.98
N VAL A 98 -5.74 10.12 -17.49
CA VAL A 98 -6.85 10.66 -18.31
C VAL A 98 -6.40 11.72 -19.30
N ARG A 99 -5.28 12.39 -19.02
CA ARG A 99 -4.62 13.32 -19.95
C ARG A 99 -3.77 12.60 -21.00
N TYR A 100 -3.52 11.30 -20.83
CA TYR A 100 -2.69 10.46 -21.71
C TYR A 100 -1.21 10.92 -21.72
N GLU A 101 -0.66 11.22 -20.55
CA GLU A 101 0.71 11.71 -20.42
C GLU A 101 1.70 10.55 -20.20
N THR A 102 1.37 9.63 -19.31
CA THR A 102 2.21 8.47 -18.97
C THR A 102 1.61 7.15 -19.45
N PHE A 103 0.31 6.95 -19.21
CA PHE A 103 -0.47 5.83 -19.71
C PHE A 103 -1.88 6.27 -20.11
N GLU A 104 -2.55 5.48 -20.95
CA GLU A 104 -3.82 5.89 -21.58
C GLU A 104 -5.03 5.23 -20.91
N MET A 105 -5.83 6.04 -20.18
CA MET A 105 -7.10 5.60 -19.60
C MET A 105 -8.19 6.66 -19.80
N PRO A 106 -9.42 6.32 -20.26
CA PRO A 106 -9.91 4.98 -20.55
C PRO A 106 -9.38 4.38 -21.86
N PRO A 107 -9.12 3.07 -21.94
CA PRO A 107 -8.43 2.44 -23.08
C PRO A 107 -9.24 2.46 -24.39
N SER A 108 -10.54 2.71 -24.33
CA SER A 108 -11.41 2.71 -25.51
C SER A 108 -11.52 4.07 -26.17
N LYS A 109 -11.50 5.15 -25.38
CA LYS A 109 -11.67 6.52 -25.86
C LYS A 109 -11.25 7.48 -24.76
N LYS A 110 -10.43 8.47 -25.13
CA LYS A 110 -10.06 9.57 -24.25
C LYS A 110 -11.30 10.37 -23.82
N LEU A 111 -11.31 10.82 -22.57
CA LEU A 111 -12.31 11.75 -22.06
C LEU A 111 -12.27 13.07 -22.85
N SER A 112 -13.39 13.79 -22.91
CA SER A 112 -13.37 15.14 -23.48
C SER A 112 -12.62 16.10 -22.55
N ASP A 113 -12.14 17.22 -23.10
CA ASP A 113 -11.44 18.23 -22.31
C ASP A 113 -12.33 18.78 -21.18
N GLU A 114 -13.65 18.89 -21.39
CA GLU A 114 -14.58 19.28 -20.32
C GLU A 114 -14.66 18.23 -19.21
N GLN A 115 -14.66 16.94 -19.55
CA GLN A 115 -14.68 15.86 -18.56
C GLN A 115 -13.38 15.81 -17.75
N ILE A 116 -12.24 16.01 -18.41
CA ILE A 116 -10.93 16.10 -17.73
C ILE A 116 -10.93 17.31 -16.78
N ALA A 117 -11.44 18.46 -17.22
CA ALA A 117 -11.55 19.66 -16.39
C ALA A 117 -12.47 19.48 -15.17
N ILE A 118 -13.52 18.64 -15.27
CA ILE A 118 -14.37 18.30 -14.11
C ILE A 118 -13.57 17.53 -13.06
N LEU A 119 -12.78 16.53 -13.47
CA LEU A 119 -11.96 15.73 -12.56
C LEU A 119 -10.85 16.56 -11.92
N ASP A 120 -10.18 17.36 -12.73
CA ASP A 120 -9.15 18.31 -12.32
C ASP A 120 -9.65 19.21 -11.19
N LYS A 121 -10.74 19.94 -11.47
CA LYS A 121 -11.38 20.83 -10.51
C LYS A 121 -11.84 20.09 -9.24
N TRP A 122 -12.34 18.86 -9.39
CA TRP A 122 -12.76 18.07 -8.25
C TRP A 122 -11.60 17.72 -7.31
N ILE A 123 -10.46 17.32 -7.87
CA ILE A 123 -9.24 17.01 -7.11
C ILE A 123 -8.70 18.27 -6.44
N GLU A 124 -8.62 19.39 -7.16
CA GLU A 124 -8.20 20.71 -6.64
C GLU A 124 -9.06 21.17 -5.44
N MET A 125 -10.35 20.82 -5.43
CA MET A 125 -11.24 21.10 -4.29
C MET A 125 -11.04 20.17 -3.08
N GLY A 126 -10.01 19.32 -3.09
CA GLY A 126 -9.73 18.33 -2.04
C GLY A 126 -10.47 16.99 -2.22
N ALA A 127 -10.94 16.71 -3.44
CA ALA A 127 -11.71 15.52 -3.80
C ALA A 127 -12.86 15.23 -2.80
N PRO A 128 -13.80 16.18 -2.60
CA PRO A 128 -14.90 16.00 -1.66
C PRO A 128 -15.82 14.87 -2.12
N TRP A 129 -16.18 13.97 -1.21
CA TRP A 129 -17.06 12.82 -1.47
C TRP A 129 -18.19 12.78 -0.44
N PRO A 130 -19.37 13.35 -0.75
CA PRO A 130 -20.52 13.31 0.14
C PRO A 130 -20.99 11.88 0.43
N GLY A 131 -21.24 11.58 1.70
CA GLY A 131 -21.67 10.25 2.14
C GLY A 131 -20.52 9.24 2.25
N ASP A 132 -19.26 9.69 2.18
CA ASP A 132 -18.13 8.89 2.65
C ASP A 132 -18.10 8.93 4.17
N HIS A 133 -18.35 7.80 4.83
CA HIS A 133 -18.31 7.70 6.29
C HIS A 133 -16.93 7.28 6.81
N GLY A 134 -15.88 7.37 5.97
CA GLY A 134 -14.54 6.92 6.32
C GLY A 134 -14.40 5.40 6.30
N ASP A 135 -15.34 4.71 5.67
CA ASP A 135 -15.25 3.27 5.46
C ASP A 135 -14.02 2.96 4.60
N VAL A 136 -13.05 2.29 5.22
CA VAL A 136 -11.86 1.84 4.51
C VAL A 136 -12.29 0.66 3.66
N VAL A 137 -12.44 0.93 2.37
CA VAL A 137 -12.57 -0.13 1.37
C VAL A 137 -11.19 -0.77 1.22
N PRO A 138 -11.01 -2.05 1.59
CA PRO A 138 -9.73 -2.71 1.44
C PRO A 138 -9.34 -2.77 -0.04
N ARG A 139 -8.03 -2.67 -0.30
CA ARG A 139 -7.48 -2.95 -1.63
C ARG A 139 -8.03 -4.31 -2.09
N PRO A 140 -8.50 -4.43 -3.34
CA PRO A 140 -8.80 -5.74 -3.89
C PRO A 140 -7.58 -6.63 -3.69
N GLU A 141 -7.75 -7.82 -3.10
CA GLU A 141 -6.62 -8.70 -2.83
C GLU A 141 -5.87 -8.97 -4.14
N SER A 142 -4.69 -8.36 -4.31
CA SER A 142 -3.73 -8.84 -5.27
C SER A 142 -3.40 -10.25 -4.83
N LYS A 143 -3.51 -11.24 -5.71
CA LYS A 143 -3.20 -12.64 -5.40
C LYS A 143 -1.90 -12.70 -4.61
N SER A 144 -1.99 -12.89 -3.30
CA SER A 144 -0.82 -13.05 -2.45
C SER A 144 -0.29 -14.46 -2.72
N PHE A 145 1.02 -14.58 -2.88
CA PHE A 145 1.65 -15.90 -2.92
C PHE A 145 1.39 -16.61 -1.59
N SER A 146 1.08 -17.90 -1.65
CA SER A 146 1.02 -18.76 -0.48
C SER A 146 2.39 -18.91 0.17
N ASP A 147 2.41 -19.31 1.44
CA ASP A 147 3.66 -19.60 2.15
C ASP A 147 4.50 -20.68 1.44
N GLU A 148 3.84 -21.62 0.77
CA GLU A 148 4.51 -22.66 -0.04
C GLU A 148 5.19 -22.07 -1.28
N GLU A 149 4.50 -21.21 -2.02
CA GLU A 149 5.05 -20.53 -3.20
C GLU A 149 6.22 -19.61 -2.82
N LEU A 150 6.12 -18.88 -1.70
CA LEU A 150 7.21 -18.07 -1.19
C LEU A 150 8.44 -18.88 -0.76
N ASN A 151 8.28 -20.19 -0.51
CA ASN A 151 9.37 -21.08 -0.14
C ASN A 151 10.05 -21.75 -1.36
N TRP A 152 9.61 -21.48 -2.59
CA TRP A 152 10.31 -21.97 -3.78
C TRP A 152 11.73 -21.39 -3.87
N TRP A 153 12.65 -22.18 -4.43
CA TRP A 153 14.07 -21.85 -4.51
C TRP A 153 14.34 -20.46 -5.12
N ALA A 154 13.52 -20.02 -6.08
CA ALA A 154 13.69 -18.76 -6.81
C ALA A 154 13.33 -17.50 -5.99
N PHE A 155 12.51 -17.64 -4.95
CA PHE A 155 12.10 -16.54 -4.07
C PHE A 155 12.92 -16.47 -2.79
N ARG A 156 13.82 -17.43 -2.55
CA ARG A 156 14.70 -17.43 -1.40
C ARG A 156 15.89 -16.49 -1.65
N PRO A 157 16.29 -15.69 -0.65
CA PRO A 157 17.51 -14.89 -0.75
C PRO A 157 18.72 -15.77 -1.10
N LEU A 158 19.54 -15.30 -2.03
CA LEU A 158 20.82 -15.96 -2.34
C LEU A 158 21.75 -15.78 -1.14
N ASN A 159 22.06 -16.88 -0.47
CA ASN A 159 23.17 -16.92 0.47
C ASN A 159 24.44 -17.20 -0.34
N GLY A 160 25.53 -16.48 -0.06
CA GLY A 160 26.85 -16.75 -0.64
C GLY A 160 27.63 -17.71 0.26
N PRO A 161 27.50 -19.04 0.10
CA PRO A 161 28.25 -19.98 0.92
C PRO A 161 29.76 -19.82 0.64
N THR A 162 30.56 -19.92 1.70
CA THR A 162 32.02 -19.98 1.54
C THR A 162 32.40 -21.37 1.02
N PRO A 163 33.17 -21.46 -0.09
CA PRO A 163 33.62 -22.75 -0.62
C PRO A 163 34.45 -23.56 0.40
N PRO A 164 34.27 -24.90 0.47
CA PRO A 164 35.08 -25.76 1.34
C PRO A 164 36.54 -25.79 0.88
N THR A 165 37.48 -25.60 1.81
CA THR A 165 38.92 -25.56 1.49
C THR A 165 39.70 -26.81 1.90
N GLN A 166 39.12 -27.67 2.74
CA GLN A 166 39.76 -28.91 3.20
C GLN A 166 39.16 -30.08 2.42
N LEU A 167 39.90 -30.58 1.43
CA LEU A 167 39.48 -31.60 0.47
C LEU A 167 40.56 -32.67 0.35
N ASP A 168 40.17 -33.92 0.11
CA ASP A 168 41.10 -35.03 -0.11
C ASP A 168 41.73 -34.96 -1.52
N HIS A 169 40.97 -34.47 -2.51
CA HIS A 169 41.37 -34.34 -3.91
C HIS A 169 41.24 -32.90 -4.47
N PRO A 170 41.95 -31.90 -3.89
CA PRO A 170 41.83 -30.50 -4.33
C PRO A 170 42.29 -30.26 -5.78
N GLU A 171 43.17 -31.11 -6.31
CA GLU A 171 43.68 -31.05 -7.68
C GLU A 171 42.62 -31.33 -8.76
N TRP A 172 41.52 -31.99 -8.40
CA TRP A 172 40.41 -32.26 -9.31
C TRP A 172 39.54 -31.01 -9.53
N CYS A 173 39.54 -30.07 -8.59
CA CYS A 173 38.70 -28.88 -8.61
C CYS A 173 39.24 -27.83 -9.60
N ARG A 174 38.42 -27.40 -10.57
CA ARG A 174 38.76 -26.33 -11.54
C ARG A 174 38.20 -24.97 -11.13
N ASN A 175 37.16 -24.95 -10.30
CA ASN A 175 36.52 -23.74 -9.79
C ASN A 175 35.95 -23.98 -8.38
N GLU A 176 35.30 -22.95 -7.81
CA GLU A 176 34.72 -22.99 -6.46
C GLU A 176 33.52 -23.94 -6.34
N ILE A 177 32.77 -24.20 -7.43
CA ILE A 177 31.66 -25.15 -7.45
C ILE A 177 32.18 -26.58 -7.27
N ASP A 178 33.30 -26.90 -7.93
CA ASP A 178 33.91 -28.22 -7.82
C ASP A 178 34.36 -28.54 -6.39
N GLN A 179 34.70 -27.51 -5.58
CA GLN A 179 35.06 -27.69 -4.17
C GLN A 179 33.87 -28.19 -3.33
N PHE A 180 32.65 -27.72 -3.63
CA PHE A 180 31.45 -28.25 -2.98
C PHE A 180 31.17 -29.69 -3.39
N ILE A 181 31.41 -30.04 -4.66
CA ILE A 181 31.24 -31.41 -5.16
C ILE A 181 32.28 -32.34 -4.53
N ALA A 182 33.55 -31.93 -4.51
CA ALA A 182 34.64 -32.67 -3.90
C ALA A 182 34.38 -32.91 -2.40
N ALA A 183 33.92 -31.89 -1.66
CA ALA A 183 33.58 -32.04 -0.25
C ALA A 183 32.49 -33.10 -0.01
N GLU A 184 31.46 -33.16 -0.88
CA GLU A 184 30.43 -34.19 -0.77
C GLU A 184 30.98 -35.58 -1.16
N LEU A 185 31.83 -35.67 -2.18
CA LEU A 185 32.49 -36.94 -2.54
C LEU A 185 33.35 -37.47 -1.39
N ASP A 186 34.15 -36.61 -0.76
CA ASP A 186 34.98 -36.95 0.40
C ASP A 186 34.11 -37.42 1.58
N HIS A 187 33.01 -36.72 1.86
CA HIS A 187 32.05 -37.11 2.89
C HIS A 187 31.42 -38.48 2.62
N GLN A 188 31.14 -38.79 1.35
CA GLN A 188 30.61 -40.09 0.90
C GLN A 188 31.71 -41.14 0.66
N GLN A 189 32.98 -40.82 0.90
CA GLN A 189 34.14 -41.70 0.66
C GLN A 189 34.25 -42.16 -0.81
N LEU A 190 33.90 -41.29 -1.75
CA LEU A 190 33.96 -41.53 -3.18
C LEU A 190 35.15 -40.80 -3.78
N VAL A 191 35.78 -41.43 -4.78
CA VAL A 191 36.88 -40.82 -5.55
C VAL A 191 36.31 -40.26 -6.86
N PRO A 192 36.65 -39.02 -7.25
CA PRO A 192 36.23 -38.45 -8.52
C PRO A 192 36.63 -39.34 -9.70
N ALA A 193 35.72 -39.47 -10.68
CA ALA A 193 36.02 -40.20 -11.91
C ALA A 193 37.11 -39.46 -12.73
N PRO A 194 37.97 -40.22 -13.43
CA PRO A 194 38.92 -39.61 -14.36
C PRO A 194 38.18 -38.89 -15.50
N GLU A 195 38.81 -37.85 -16.05
CA GLU A 195 38.26 -37.13 -17.21
C GLU A 195 38.08 -38.10 -18.39
N ALA A 196 36.89 -38.06 -18.98
CA ALA A 196 36.58 -38.89 -20.14
C ALA A 196 37.52 -38.54 -21.32
N ASP A 197 37.91 -39.55 -22.10
CA ASP A 197 38.75 -39.34 -23.28
C ASP A 197 37.99 -38.52 -24.35
N ARG A 198 38.75 -37.90 -25.26
CA ARG A 198 38.18 -37.04 -26.31
C ARG A 198 37.15 -37.74 -27.19
N ALA A 199 37.32 -39.04 -27.49
CA ALA A 199 36.37 -39.75 -28.34
C ALA A 199 35.07 -40.05 -27.58
N THR A 200 35.13 -40.25 -26.27
CA THR A 200 33.96 -40.42 -25.40
C THR A 200 33.19 -39.11 -25.22
N LEU A 201 33.86 -37.97 -25.05
CA LEU A 201 33.20 -36.65 -24.92
C LEU A 201 32.48 -36.17 -26.19
N LEU A 202 32.86 -36.68 -27.37
CA LEU A 202 32.30 -36.27 -28.67
C LEU A 202 31.04 -37.06 -29.07
N ARG A 203 30.58 -38.01 -28.26
CA ARG A 203 29.35 -38.77 -28.50
C ARG A 203 28.17 -38.16 -27.76
#